data_AF-A0A6M4FKZ2-F1
#
_entry.id   AF-A0A6M4FKZ2-F1
#
_cell.length_a   1.000
_cell.length_b   1.000
_cell.length_c   1.000
_cell.angle_alpha   90.00
_cell.angle_beta   90.00
_cell.angle_gamma   90.00
#
_symmetry.space_group_name_H-M   'P 1'
#
loop_
_entity.id
_entity.type
_entity.pdbx_description
1 polymer ?
#
loop_
_entity_poly.entity_id
_entity_poly.type
_entity_poly.pdbx_seq_one_letter_code
_entity_poly.pdbx_strand_id
1 'polypeptide(L)'
;MLFFIGGTCAGKRAAVNARVASPCWHSAYDGKMLEEWRGHADGQGCLVLEGWERWIETALHRSSDNDRLRAELCSTLDDLRDWEVEQNAAVVLVMLEMGRGIVPMSPVARRLRDLNGWLAQDAAARSKAVWHVRHGLVKPLI
;
A
#
# COMPACT_ATOMS: atom_id res chain seq x y z
N MET A 1 -7.68 9.13 -1.02
CA MET A 1 -7.31 7.81 -0.45
C MET A 1 -7.01 7.92 1.04
N LEU A 2 -7.28 6.85 1.80
CA LEU A 2 -6.89 6.66 3.20
C LEU A 2 -5.61 5.83 3.28
N PHE A 3 -4.68 6.13 4.19
CA PHE A 3 -3.43 5.39 4.28
C PHE A 3 -3.07 4.93 5.69
N PHE A 4 -2.85 3.63 5.86
CA PHE A 4 -2.42 3.01 7.11
C PHE A 4 -1.01 2.41 6.93
N ILE A 5 -0.07 2.88 7.74
CA ILE A 5 1.31 2.41 7.73
C ILE A 5 1.74 1.95 9.12
N GLY A 6 2.62 0.95 9.18
CA GLY A 6 3.17 0.44 10.43
C GLY A 6 3.86 -0.90 10.23
N GLY A 7 4.53 -1.38 11.26
CA GLY A 7 5.27 -2.64 11.21
C GLY A 7 4.38 -3.88 10.94
N THR A 8 5.04 -5.02 10.75
CA THR A 8 4.40 -6.34 10.66
C THR A 8 3.58 -6.63 11.91
N CYS A 9 2.41 -7.24 11.74
CA CYS A 9 1.48 -7.58 12.84
C CYS A 9 1.11 -6.39 13.76
N ALA A 10 1.23 -5.14 13.30
CA ALA A 10 0.95 -3.96 14.12
C ALA A 10 -0.54 -3.72 14.40
N GLY A 11 -1.46 -4.49 13.80
CA GLY A 11 -2.91 -4.31 13.93
C GLY A 11 -3.57 -3.46 12.83
N LYS A 12 -2.91 -3.26 11.69
CA LYS A 12 -3.42 -2.41 10.59
C LYS A 12 -4.79 -2.87 10.06
N ARG A 13 -4.99 -4.18 9.82
CA ARG A 13 -6.29 -4.69 9.36
C ARG A 13 -7.43 -4.37 10.34
N ALA A 14 -7.20 -4.56 11.64
CA ALA A 14 -8.18 -4.20 12.66
C ALA A 14 -8.47 -2.69 12.66
N ALA A 15 -7.45 -1.85 12.49
CA ALA A 15 -7.60 -0.40 12.40
C ALA A 15 -8.44 0.05 11.19
N VAL A 16 -8.31 -0.63 10.04
CA VAL A 16 -9.12 -0.41 8.83
C VAL A 16 -10.56 -0.85 9.05
N ASN A 17 -10.78 -2.08 9.52
CA ASN A 17 -12.12 -2.62 9.75
C ASN A 17 -12.94 -1.81 10.77
N ALA A 18 -12.27 -1.16 11.73
CA ALA A 18 -12.93 -0.29 12.70
C ALA A 18 -13.34 1.09 12.12
N ARG A 19 -12.86 1.47 10.94
CA ARG A 19 -13.04 2.81 10.35
C ARG A 19 -13.82 2.80 9.04
N VAL A 20 -13.87 1.65 8.37
CA VAL A 20 -14.45 1.54 7.04
C VAL A 20 -15.45 0.41 7.02
N ALA A 21 -16.66 0.70 6.55
CA ALA A 21 -17.71 -0.30 6.38
C ALA A 21 -17.47 -1.14 5.13
N SER A 22 -17.69 -2.45 5.24
CA SER A 22 -17.65 -3.41 4.13
C SER A 22 -16.42 -3.29 3.20
N PRO A 23 -15.18 -3.38 3.73
CA PRO A 23 -13.98 -3.28 2.90
C PRO A 23 -13.82 -4.46 1.92
N CYS A 24 -13.67 -4.19 0.63
CA CYS A 24 -13.19 -5.17 -0.34
C CYS A 24 -11.66 -5.25 -0.28
N TRP A 25 -11.11 -6.38 0.18
CA TRP A 25 -9.67 -6.59 0.29
C TRP A 25 -9.06 -7.11 -1.02
N HIS A 26 -8.15 -6.34 -1.59
CA HIS A 26 -7.24 -6.73 -2.66
C HIS A 26 -5.83 -6.90 -2.07
N SER A 27 -5.49 -8.15 -1.73
CA SER A 27 -4.33 -8.49 -0.93
C SER A 27 -3.32 -9.33 -1.71
N ALA A 28 -2.06 -8.90 -1.71
CA ALA A 28 -0.96 -9.71 -2.24
C ALA A 28 -0.77 -11.03 -1.46
N TYR A 29 -1.17 -11.05 -0.18
CA TYR A 29 -1.06 -12.24 0.67
C TYR A 29 -2.04 -13.34 0.26
N ASP A 30 -3.10 -12.99 -0.46
CA ASP A 30 -4.07 -13.92 -1.04
C ASP A 30 -3.69 -14.33 -2.48
N GLY A 31 -2.48 -13.97 -2.93
CA GLY A 31 -1.97 -14.29 -4.27
C GLY A 31 -2.48 -13.38 -5.39
N LYS A 32 -3.21 -12.30 -5.08
CA LYS A 32 -3.71 -11.36 -6.08
C LYS A 32 -2.57 -10.52 -6.66
N MET A 33 -2.58 -10.34 -7.98
CA MET A 33 -1.63 -9.46 -8.66
C MET A 33 -2.12 -8.01 -8.58
N LEU A 34 -1.20 -7.06 -8.47
CA LEU A 34 -1.55 -5.65 -8.32
C LEU A 34 -2.42 -5.17 -9.49
N GLU A 35 -2.11 -5.59 -10.71
CA GLU A 35 -2.79 -5.20 -11.94
C GLU A 35 -4.27 -5.63 -11.98
N GLU A 36 -4.66 -6.59 -11.14
CA GLU A 36 -6.03 -7.14 -11.05
C GLU A 36 -6.93 -6.36 -10.09
N TRP A 37 -6.44 -5.26 -9.51
CA TRP A 37 -7.22 -4.49 -8.53
C TRP A 37 -8.53 -3.96 -9.11
N ARG A 38 -8.53 -3.50 -10.38
CA ARG A 38 -9.71 -2.92 -11.04
C ARG A 38 -10.87 -3.92 -11.12
N GLY A 39 -10.59 -5.17 -11.48
CA GLY A 39 -11.62 -6.22 -11.59
C GLY A 39 -12.26 -6.58 -10.24
N HIS A 40 -11.53 -6.38 -9.14
CA HIS A 40 -12.06 -6.59 -7.78
C HIS A 40 -12.76 -5.37 -7.20
N ALA A 41 -12.51 -4.18 -7.76
CA ALA A 41 -13.04 -2.93 -7.28
C ALA A 41 -14.45 -2.65 -7.83
N ASP A 42 -14.82 -3.28 -8.94
CA ASP A 42 -16.11 -3.04 -9.60
C ASP A 42 -17.30 -3.32 -8.66
N GLY A 43 -18.23 -2.36 -8.62
CA GLY A 43 -19.37 -2.35 -7.70
C GLY A 43 -19.04 -2.23 -6.20
N GLN A 44 -17.77 -2.00 -5.81
CA GLN A 44 -17.38 -1.89 -4.41
C GLN A 44 -17.36 -0.44 -3.93
N GLY A 45 -18.01 -0.17 -2.79
CA GLY A 45 -17.96 1.15 -2.14
C GLY A 45 -16.63 1.44 -1.43
N CYS A 46 -15.83 0.40 -1.15
CA CYS A 46 -14.49 0.56 -0.60
C CYS A 46 -13.53 -0.54 -1.06
N LEU A 47 -12.39 -0.14 -1.61
CA LEU A 47 -11.27 -0.99 -1.98
C LEU A 47 -10.11 -0.80 -0.99
N VAL A 48 -9.56 -1.91 -0.47
CA VAL A 48 -8.39 -1.93 0.40
C VAL A 48 -7.25 -2.68 -0.30
N LEU A 49 -6.10 -2.04 -0.46
CA LEU A 49 -4.90 -2.65 -1.03
C LEU A 49 -3.84 -2.87 0.05
N GLU A 50 -3.36 -4.11 0.16
CA GLU A 50 -2.30 -4.46 1.11
C GLU A 50 -1.31 -5.49 0.53
N GLY A 51 -0.17 -5.61 1.21
CA GLY A 51 0.91 -6.49 0.76
C GLY A 51 1.76 -5.87 -0.35
N TRP A 52 1.82 -4.53 -0.39
CA TRP A 52 2.62 -3.76 -1.36
C TRP A 52 4.07 -4.23 -1.46
N GLU A 53 4.67 -4.68 -0.35
CA GLU A 53 6.03 -5.19 -0.37
C GLU A 53 6.17 -6.47 -1.22
N ARG A 54 5.13 -7.30 -1.31
CA ARG A 54 5.13 -8.53 -2.12
C ARG A 54 5.00 -8.21 -3.60
N TRP A 55 4.20 -7.22 -3.95
CA TRP A 55 4.13 -6.72 -5.33
C TRP A 55 5.46 -6.09 -5.75
N ILE A 56 6.08 -5.26 -4.87
CA ILE A 56 7.40 -4.69 -5.12
C ILE A 56 8.47 -5.78 -5.25
N GLU A 57 8.49 -6.76 -4.34
CA GLU A 57 9.42 -7.90 -4.38
C GLU A 57 9.29 -8.67 -5.71
N THR A 58 8.05 -8.95 -6.14
CA THR A 58 7.77 -9.61 -7.43
C THR A 58 8.27 -8.78 -8.61
N ALA A 59 8.06 -7.46 -8.60
CA ALA A 59 8.49 -6.56 -9.66
C ALA A 59 10.03 -6.44 -9.71
N LEU A 60 10.70 -6.45 -8.56
CA LEU A 60 12.16 -6.45 -8.44
C LEU A 60 12.84 -7.67 -9.06
N HIS A 61 12.15 -8.81 -9.12
CA HIS A 61 12.63 -10.00 -9.83
C HIS A 61 12.58 -9.84 -11.36
N ARG A 62 11.77 -8.92 -11.87
CA ARG A 62 11.56 -8.67 -13.31
C ARG A 62 12.34 -7.47 -13.84
N SER A 63 12.77 -6.55 -12.97
CA SER A 63 13.43 -5.31 -13.36
C SER A 63 14.56 -4.91 -12.40
N SER A 64 15.69 -4.48 -12.97
CA SER A 64 16.79 -3.83 -12.23
C SER A 64 16.64 -2.32 -12.09
N ASP A 65 15.68 -1.71 -12.77
CA ASP A 65 15.48 -0.26 -12.84
C ASP A 65 14.48 0.20 -11.77
N ASN A 66 15.00 0.81 -10.70
CA ASN A 66 14.18 1.30 -9.59
C ASN A 66 13.34 2.52 -9.96
N ASP A 67 13.84 3.41 -10.82
CA ASP A 67 13.12 4.65 -11.15
C ASP A 67 11.90 4.33 -12.01
N ARG A 68 12.07 3.42 -12.97
CA ARG A 68 10.95 2.87 -13.74
C ARG A 68 9.92 2.19 -12.84
N LEU A 69 10.35 1.31 -11.93
CA LEU A 69 9.43 0.64 -11.00
C LEU A 69 8.66 1.63 -10.12
N ARG A 70 9.33 2.67 -9.61
CA ARG A 70 8.67 3.73 -8.85
C ARG A 70 7.65 4.47 -9.70
N ALA A 71 7.98 4.79 -10.96
CA ALA A 71 7.04 5.45 -11.86
C ALA A 71 5.78 4.61 -12.13
N GLU A 72 5.93 3.30 -12.34
CA GLU A 72 4.82 2.35 -12.52
C GLU A 72 3.93 2.27 -11.26
N LEU A 73 4.53 2.23 -10.07
CA LEU A 73 3.79 2.25 -8.80
C LEU A 73 3.08 3.60 -8.57
N CYS A 74 3.73 4.71 -8.89
CA CYS A 74 3.10 6.04 -8.85
C CYS A 74 1.90 6.14 -9.78
N SER A 75 2.03 5.63 -11.02
CA SER A 75 0.91 5.54 -11.97
C SER A 75 -0.24 4.73 -11.38
N THR A 76 0.06 3.62 -10.70
CA THR A 76 -0.98 2.82 -10.02
C THR A 76 -1.66 3.59 -8.89
N LEU A 77 -0.92 4.38 -8.10
CA LEU A 77 -1.51 5.23 -7.06
C LEU A 77 -2.39 6.35 -7.64
N ASP A 78 -2.00 6.93 -8.77
CA ASP A 78 -2.78 7.95 -9.47
C ASP A 78 -4.06 7.33 -10.05
N ASP A 79 -3.97 6.16 -10.69
CA ASP A 79 -5.12 5.38 -11.16
C ASP A 79 -6.13 5.04 -10.04
N LEU A 80 -5.63 4.66 -8.87
CA LEU A 80 -6.47 4.37 -7.70
C LEU A 80 -7.20 5.63 -7.19
N ARG A 81 -6.52 6.78 -7.19
CA ARG A 81 -7.12 8.06 -6.80
C ARG A 81 -8.21 8.46 -7.80
N ASP A 82 -7.95 8.32 -9.08
CA ASP A 82 -8.88 8.71 -10.12
C ASP A 82 -10.12 7.82 -10.06
N TRP A 83 -9.95 6.51 -9.85
CA TRP A 83 -11.06 5.57 -9.60
C TRP A 83 -11.86 5.90 -8.33
N GLU A 84 -11.19 6.29 -7.24
CA GLU A 84 -11.86 6.72 -5.99
C GLU A 84 -12.88 7.85 -6.28
N VAL A 85 -12.49 8.80 -7.13
CA VAL A 85 -13.34 9.92 -7.55
C VAL A 85 -14.44 9.47 -8.51
N GLU A 86 -14.08 8.73 -9.56
CA GLU A 86 -15.01 8.28 -10.61
C GLU A 86 -16.15 7.42 -10.06
N GLN A 87 -15.84 6.50 -9.14
CA GLN A 87 -16.82 5.60 -8.56
C GLN A 87 -17.49 6.14 -7.29
N ASN A 88 -17.11 7.36 -6.85
CA ASN A 88 -17.49 7.90 -5.54
C ASN A 88 -17.29 6.86 -4.41
N ALA A 89 -16.16 6.16 -4.48
CA ALA A 89 -15.80 5.06 -3.58
C ALA A 89 -14.67 5.47 -2.65
N ALA A 90 -14.28 4.59 -1.72
CA ALA A 90 -13.12 4.80 -0.86
C ALA A 90 -11.97 3.88 -1.25
N VAL A 91 -10.76 4.42 -1.35
CA VAL A 91 -9.53 3.61 -1.46
C VAL A 91 -8.74 3.69 -0.17
N VAL A 92 -8.32 2.53 0.34
CA VAL A 92 -7.49 2.38 1.53
C VAL A 92 -6.19 1.68 1.16
N LEU A 93 -5.07 2.32 1.46
CA LEU A 93 -3.73 1.77 1.29
C LEU A 93 -3.25 1.24 2.65
N VAL A 94 -2.71 0.01 2.68
CA VAL A 94 -2.13 -0.60 3.88
C VAL A 94 -0.70 -1.05 3.57
N MET A 95 0.30 -0.33 4.09
CA MET A 95 1.71 -0.63 3.81
C MET A 95 2.51 -0.98 5.06
N LEU A 96 3.61 -1.70 4.86
CA LEU A 96 4.60 -1.94 5.89
C LEU A 96 5.56 -0.76 6.04
N GLU A 97 5.91 -0.45 7.28
CA GLU A 97 7.04 0.41 7.60
C GLU A 97 8.31 -0.46 7.71
N MET A 98 9.31 -0.22 6.86
CA MET A 98 10.52 -1.04 6.73
C MET A 98 11.83 -0.27 7.01
N GLY A 99 11.75 1.02 7.30
CA GLY A 99 12.90 1.92 7.39
C GLY A 99 13.60 1.96 8.75
N ARG A 100 12.98 1.43 9.81
CA ARG A 100 13.53 1.47 11.19
C ARG A 100 14.51 0.35 11.54
N GLY A 101 14.73 -0.61 10.65
CA GLY A 101 15.63 -1.74 10.85
C GLY A 101 17.07 -1.51 10.38
N ILE A 102 17.93 -2.50 10.60
CA ILE A 102 19.29 -2.54 10.06
C ILE A 102 19.23 -2.60 8.52
N VAL A 103 20.18 -1.96 7.84
CA VAL A 103 20.32 -2.04 6.38
C VAL A 103 20.53 -3.50 5.97
N PRO A 104 19.69 -4.09 5.10
CA PRO A 104 19.87 -5.46 4.67
C PRO A 104 21.18 -5.67 3.92
N MET A 105 21.82 -6.83 4.13
CA MET A 105 23.01 -7.25 3.38
C MET A 105 22.66 -7.60 1.93
N SER A 106 21.53 -8.28 1.72
CA SER A 106 21.03 -8.62 0.38
C SER A 106 20.73 -7.37 -0.43
N PRO A 107 21.32 -7.20 -1.63
CA PRO A 107 21.03 -6.07 -2.51
C PRO A 107 19.55 -5.95 -2.87
N VAL A 108 18.87 -7.09 -3.10
CA VAL A 108 17.43 -7.11 -3.43
C VAL A 108 16.60 -6.64 -2.23
N ALA A 109 16.92 -7.10 -1.02
CA ALA A 109 16.22 -6.66 0.19
C ALA A 109 16.43 -5.17 0.49
N ARG A 110 17.63 -4.63 0.19
CA ARG A 110 17.89 -3.19 0.30
C ARG A 110 17.05 -2.39 -0.70
N ARG A 111 17.01 -2.84 -1.97
CA ARG A 111 16.17 -2.22 -3.01
C ARG A 111 14.69 -2.25 -2.64
N LEU A 112 14.19 -3.38 -2.12
CA LEU A 112 12.82 -3.51 -1.61
C LEU A 112 12.53 -2.48 -0.52
N ARG A 113 13.41 -2.38 0.48
CA ARG A 113 13.27 -1.40 1.56
C ARG A 113 13.21 0.03 1.03
N ASP A 114 14.12 0.38 0.12
CA ASP A 114 14.23 1.74 -0.40
C ASP A 114 13.00 2.10 -1.29
N LEU A 115 12.58 1.20 -2.18
CA LEU A 115 11.36 1.38 -2.99
C LEU A 115 10.09 1.44 -2.15
N ASN A 116 9.93 0.57 -1.14
CA ASN A 116 8.77 0.63 -0.24
C ASN A 116 8.77 1.94 0.55
N GLY A 117 9.95 2.45 0.94
CA GLY A 117 10.10 3.74 1.59
C GLY A 117 9.73 4.93 0.69
N TRP A 118 10.11 4.91 -0.58
CA TRP A 118 9.68 5.93 -1.55
C TRP A 118 8.19 5.83 -1.85
N LEU A 119 7.67 4.64 -2.09
CA LEU A 119 6.25 4.43 -2.33
C LEU A 119 5.39 4.91 -1.16
N ALA A 120 5.83 4.68 0.08
CA ALA A 120 5.12 5.18 1.27
C ALA A 120 5.05 6.71 1.30
N GLN A 121 6.09 7.41 0.83
CA GLN A 121 6.07 8.88 0.70
C GLN A 121 5.10 9.31 -0.40
N ASP A 122 5.16 8.63 -1.56
CA ASP A 122 4.29 8.91 -2.71
C ASP A 122 2.80 8.65 -2.38
N ALA A 123 2.50 7.61 -1.61
CA ALA A 123 1.18 7.27 -1.10
C ALA A 123 0.70 8.29 -0.06
N ALA A 124 1.55 8.67 0.89
CA ALA A 124 1.20 9.68 1.90
C ALA A 124 0.86 11.03 1.25
N ALA A 125 1.63 11.47 0.25
CA ALA A 125 1.39 12.72 -0.47
C ALA A 125 0.05 12.75 -1.24
N ARG A 126 -0.46 11.57 -1.64
CA ARG A 126 -1.75 11.41 -2.34
C ARG A 126 -2.92 11.07 -1.42
N SER A 127 -2.66 10.94 -0.11
CA SER A 127 -3.67 10.50 0.86
C SER A 127 -4.28 11.69 1.59
N LYS A 128 -5.61 11.65 1.79
CA LYS A 128 -6.36 12.68 2.53
C LYS A 128 -6.19 12.56 4.05
N ALA A 129 -5.83 11.38 4.51
CA ALA A 129 -5.56 11.09 5.92
C ALA A 129 -4.59 9.91 6.02
N VAL A 130 -3.66 10.02 6.97
CA VAL A 130 -2.60 9.03 7.17
C VAL A 130 -2.56 8.62 8.64
N TRP A 131 -2.51 7.32 8.91
CA TRP A 131 -2.38 6.76 10.24
C TRP A 131 -1.15 5.88 10.37
N HIS A 132 -0.41 6.09 11.45
CA HIS A 132 0.59 5.15 11.91
C HIS A 132 -0.03 4.18 12.93
N VAL A 133 0.15 2.88 12.69
CA VAL A 133 -0.37 1.83 13.56
C VAL A 133 0.79 1.11 14.26
N ARG A 134 0.72 1.01 15.59
CA ARG A 134 1.73 0.33 16.41
C ARG A 134 1.08 -0.35 17.60
N HIS A 135 1.29 -1.66 17.77
CA HIS A 135 0.70 -2.44 18.87
C HIS A 135 -0.84 -2.28 18.97
N GLY A 136 -1.52 -2.17 17.83
CA GLY A 136 -2.96 -1.90 17.76
C GLY A 136 -3.37 -0.44 18.00
N LEU A 137 -2.46 0.40 18.50
CA LEU A 137 -2.70 1.84 18.68
C LEU A 137 -2.63 2.55 17.33
N VAL A 138 -3.58 3.45 17.09
CA VAL A 138 -3.70 4.19 15.84
C VAL A 138 -3.43 5.67 16.11
N LYS A 139 -2.36 6.21 15.53
CA LYS A 139 -1.98 7.63 15.63
C LYS A 139 -2.24 8.31 14.28
N PRO A 140 -3.11 9.34 14.20
CA PRO A 140 -3.21 10.17 13.00
C PRO A 140 -1.91 10.97 12.79
N LEU A 141 -1.50 11.12 11.54
CA LEU A 141 -0.30 11.87 11.12
C LEU A 141 -0.63 13.10 10.28
N ILE A 142 -1.72 13.03 9.51
CA ILE A 142 -2.31 14.11 8.72
C ILE A 142 -3.81 14.07 8.98
#